data_AF-A0A2V4GV54-F1
#
_entry.id   AF-A0A2V4GV54-F1
#
_cell.length_a   1.000
_cell.length_b   1.000
_cell.length_c   1.000
_cell.angle_alpha   90.00
_cell.angle_beta   90.00
_cell.angle_gamma   90.00
#
_symmetry.space_group_name_H-M   'P 1'
#
loop_
_entity.id
_entity.type
_entity.pdbx_description
1 polymer ?
#
loop_
_entity_poly.entity_id
_entity_poly.type
_entity_poly.pdbx_seq_one_letter_code
_entity_poly.pdbx_strand_id
1 'polypeptide(L)'
;MHRIMLSGYLKALVDVGILRERRIKPVTLYSVLKRQDLSIYEITGNTIRTSVNRMDGDLALKLLHSILRRPIFLTEIERCGTKKPMNFETVIWERRKELIKKLSESGIMIPDTDMLVIPRETVNDATVDLLSALIGQLIDLKKYTIPDNDRKQKTLDL
;
A
#
# COMPACT_ATOMS: atom_id res chain seq x y z
N MET A 1 45.20 3.91 -5.82
CA MET A 1 44.12 4.79 -5.33
C MET A 1 42.70 4.21 -5.50
N HIS A 2 42.43 3.33 -6.47
CA HIS A 2 41.05 2.91 -6.78
C HIS A 2 40.36 2.07 -5.69
N ARG A 3 41.09 1.18 -5.02
CA ARG A 3 40.55 0.23 -4.01
C ARG A 3 40.09 0.89 -2.70
N ILE A 4 40.77 1.96 -2.26
CA ILE A 4 40.41 2.69 -1.02
C ILE A 4 39.11 3.47 -1.23
N MET A 5 38.97 4.16 -2.38
CA MET A 5 37.72 4.83 -2.73
C MET A 5 36.56 3.85 -2.82
N LEU A 6 36.74 2.70 -3.49
CA LEU A 6 35.69 1.69 -3.61
C LEU A 6 35.21 1.17 -2.25
N SER A 7 36.14 0.91 -1.32
CA SER A 7 35.79 0.53 0.05
C SER A 7 35.08 1.63 0.83
N GLY A 8 35.40 2.90 0.57
CA GLY A 8 34.72 4.06 1.15
C GLY A 8 33.27 4.17 0.65
N TYR A 9 33.05 4.04 -0.66
CA TYR A 9 31.71 4.06 -1.25
C TYR A 9 30.86 2.88 -0.77
N LEU A 10 31.42 1.67 -0.74
CA LEU A 10 30.71 0.49 -0.24
C LEU A 10 30.33 0.65 1.24
N LYS A 11 31.20 1.24 2.05
CA LYS A 11 30.91 1.51 3.46
C LYS A 11 29.83 2.58 3.62
N ALA A 12 29.90 3.67 2.85
CA ALA A 12 28.84 4.69 2.85
C ALA A 12 27.47 4.10 2.42
N LEU A 13 27.45 3.18 1.45
CA LEU A 13 26.22 2.49 1.02
C LEU A 13 25.69 1.50 2.08
N VAL A 14 26.57 0.94 2.92
CA VAL A 14 26.16 0.17 4.12
C VAL A 14 25.58 1.11 5.16
N ASP A 15 26.21 2.26 5.41
CA ASP A 15 25.75 3.26 6.39
C ASP A 15 24.38 3.85 5.99
N VAL A 16 24.11 4.02 4.69
CA VAL A 16 22.81 4.43 4.14
C VAL A 16 21.78 3.27 4.14
N GLY A 17 22.20 2.04 4.46
CA GLY A 17 21.32 0.88 4.57
C GLY A 17 20.91 0.22 3.24
N ILE A 18 21.65 0.51 2.16
CA ILE A 18 21.44 -0.08 0.82
C ILE A 18 22.17 -1.43 0.69
N LEU A 19 23.31 -1.58 1.37
CA LEU A 19 24.14 -2.78 1.35
C LEU A 19 24.20 -3.42 2.74
N ARG A 20 24.30 -4.74 2.79
CA ARG A 20 24.63 -5.51 3.99
C ARG A 20 26.09 -5.95 3.94
N GLU A 21 26.86 -5.61 4.97
CA GLU A 21 28.23 -6.11 5.15
C GLU A 21 28.19 -7.47 5.88
N ARG A 22 28.85 -8.48 5.32
CA ARG A 22 29.12 -9.77 5.98
C ARG A 22 30.62 -10.05 5.96
N ARG A 23 31.24 -10.12 7.14
CA ARG A 23 32.68 -10.41 7.29
C ARG A 23 32.92 -11.91 7.38
N ILE A 24 33.59 -12.47 6.37
CA ILE A 24 34.03 -13.88 6.34
C ILE A 24 35.52 -13.86 6.06
N LYS A 25 36.38 -14.09 7.05
CA LYS A 25 37.84 -14.03 6.85
C LYS A 25 38.26 -14.90 5.64
N PRO A 26 39.11 -14.41 4.71
CA PRO A 26 39.83 -13.14 4.70
C PRO A 26 39.12 -11.97 3.95
N VAL A 27 37.83 -12.11 3.57
CA VAL A 27 37.13 -11.18 2.67
C VAL A 27 35.90 -10.54 3.32
N THR A 28 35.66 -9.26 3.04
CA THR A 28 34.39 -8.59 3.37
C THR A 28 33.45 -8.70 2.17
N LEU A 29 32.31 -9.37 2.36
CA LEU A 29 31.27 -9.50 1.34
C LEU A 29 30.23 -8.41 1.54
N TYR A 30 29.96 -7.65 0.49
CA TYR A 30 28.86 -6.70 0.43
C TYR A 30 27.75 -7.33 -0.41
N SER A 31 26.55 -7.43 0.16
CA SER A 31 25.37 -7.91 -0.55
C SER A 31 24.37 -6.78 -0.65
N VAL A 32 23.77 -6.58 -1.82
CA VAL A 32 22.65 -5.64 -1.96
C VAL A 32 21.55 -6.08 -1.02
N LEU A 33 21.17 -5.19 -0.10
CA LEU A 33 19.97 -5.39 0.68
C LEU A 33 18.82 -5.19 -0.30
N LYS A 34 18.37 -6.28 -0.94
CA LYS A 34 17.06 -6.29 -1.57
C LYS A 34 16.09 -6.06 -0.41
N ARG A 35 15.73 -4.80 -0.14
CA ARG A 35 14.43 -4.54 0.48
C ARG A 35 13.47 -5.32 -0.40
N GLN A 36 12.91 -6.40 0.13
CA GLN A 36 11.70 -6.92 -0.49
C GLN A 36 10.78 -5.71 -0.45
N ASP A 37 10.52 -5.12 -1.61
CA ASP A 37 9.49 -4.12 -1.77
C ASP A 37 8.17 -4.84 -1.51
N LEU A 38 7.93 -5.11 -0.22
CA LEU A 38 6.72 -5.76 0.25
C LEU A 38 5.62 -4.83 -0.18
N SER A 39 4.76 -5.34 -1.05
CA SER A 39 3.65 -4.54 -1.55
C SER A 39 2.75 -4.17 -0.37
N ILE A 40 2.06 -3.05 -0.45
CA ILE A 40 1.14 -2.62 0.62
C ILE A 40 0.11 -3.71 0.95
N TYR A 41 -0.28 -4.52 -0.05
CA TYR A 41 -1.17 -5.67 0.12
C TYR A 41 -0.51 -6.79 0.93
N GLU A 42 0.78 -7.06 0.72
CA GLU A 42 1.53 -8.08 1.45
C GLU A 42 1.79 -7.66 2.90
N ILE A 43 2.11 -6.38 3.11
CA ILE A 43 2.24 -5.79 4.45
C ILE A 43 0.90 -5.91 5.19
N THR A 44 -0.19 -5.47 4.56
CA THR A 44 -1.54 -5.56 5.12
C THR A 44 -1.91 -7.01 5.46
N GLY A 45 -1.68 -7.95 4.54
CA GLY A 45 -1.92 -9.37 4.76
C GLY A 45 -1.13 -9.94 5.93
N ASN A 46 0.16 -9.57 6.06
CA ASN A 46 0.99 -9.98 7.19
C ASN A 46 0.46 -9.41 8.52
N THR A 47 0.10 -8.13 8.56
CA THR A 47 -0.45 -7.49 9.77
C THR A 47 -1.74 -8.19 10.24
N ILE A 48 -2.64 -8.51 9.31
CA ILE A 48 -3.91 -9.19 9.62
C ILE A 48 -3.66 -10.62 10.12
N ARG A 49 -2.69 -11.32 9.53
CA ARG A 49 -2.27 -12.66 10.01
C ARG A 49 -1.75 -12.64 11.44
N THR A 50 -1.12 -11.55 11.86
CA THR A 50 -0.62 -11.37 13.24
C THR A 50 -1.73 -10.95 14.21
N SER A 51 -2.85 -10.43 13.70
CA SER A 51 -3.99 -10.02 14.52
C SER A 51 -4.81 -11.20 15.05
N VAL A 52 -5.67 -10.93 16.05
CA VAL A 52 -6.53 -11.92 16.72
C VAL A 52 -7.47 -12.61 15.71
N ASN A 53 -7.99 -11.87 14.73
CA ASN A 53 -8.85 -12.38 13.68
C ASN A 53 -8.04 -12.73 12.43
N ARG A 54 -7.43 -13.91 12.46
CA ARG A 54 -6.62 -14.43 11.34
C ARG A 54 -7.47 -14.51 10.07
N MET A 55 -6.96 -13.93 8.97
CA MET A 55 -7.55 -13.99 7.62
C MET A 55 -8.90 -13.28 7.46
N ASP A 56 -9.22 -12.32 8.34
CA ASP A 56 -10.45 -11.53 8.23
C ASP A 56 -10.39 -10.56 7.04
N GLY A 57 -11.22 -10.84 6.02
CA GLY A 57 -11.33 -10.02 4.82
C GLY A 57 -12.01 -8.68 5.06
N ASP A 58 -12.90 -8.59 6.04
CA ASP A 58 -13.59 -7.35 6.38
C ASP A 58 -12.60 -6.37 7.03
N LEU A 59 -11.71 -6.88 7.88
CA LEU A 59 -10.65 -6.08 8.50
C LEU A 59 -9.63 -5.61 7.45
N ALA A 60 -9.30 -6.46 6.47
CA ALA A 60 -8.46 -6.08 5.33
C ALA A 60 -9.06 -4.93 4.53
N LEU A 61 -10.35 -5.03 4.21
CA LEU A 61 -11.09 -4.02 3.48
C LEU A 61 -11.13 -2.70 4.25
N LYS A 62 -11.44 -2.73 5.56
CA LYS A 62 -11.46 -1.54 6.42
C LYS A 62 -10.09 -0.86 6.49
N LEU A 63 -9.01 -1.63 6.63
CA LEU A 63 -7.65 -1.11 6.69
C LEU A 63 -7.21 -0.50 5.35
N LEU A 64 -7.41 -1.20 4.23
CA LEU A 64 -7.03 -0.69 2.92
C LEU A 64 -7.84 0.55 2.55
N HIS A 65 -9.15 0.55 2.84
CA HIS A 65 -10.02 1.70 2.59
C HIS A 65 -9.59 2.94 3.38
N SER A 66 -9.19 2.79 4.65
CA SER A 66 -8.71 3.91 5.47
C SER A 66 -7.36 4.45 5.01
N ILE A 67 -6.40 3.56 4.70
CA ILE A 67 -5.06 3.95 4.25
C ILE A 67 -5.11 4.60 2.86
N LEU A 68 -5.84 3.98 1.92
CA LEU A 68 -5.86 4.41 0.52
C LEU A 68 -6.89 5.50 0.23
N ARG A 69 -7.83 5.74 1.17
CA ARG A 69 -8.93 6.72 1.06
C ARG A 69 -9.73 6.59 -0.24
N ARG A 70 -9.81 5.36 -0.78
CA ARG A 70 -10.57 5.04 -1.99
C ARG A 70 -11.27 3.69 -1.84
N PRO A 71 -12.31 3.44 -2.65
CA PRO A 71 -12.85 2.09 -2.81
C PRO A 71 -11.78 1.11 -3.30
N ILE A 72 -11.87 -0.13 -2.82
CA ILE A 72 -10.84 -1.16 -3.02
C ILE A 72 -11.36 -2.24 -3.95
N PHE A 73 -10.53 -2.71 -4.88
CA PHE A 73 -10.90 -3.79 -5.78
C PHE A 73 -10.82 -5.15 -5.09
N LEU A 74 -11.68 -6.10 -5.46
CA LEU A 74 -11.69 -7.42 -4.84
C LEU A 74 -10.36 -8.17 -5.06
N THR A 75 -9.73 -8.03 -6.24
CA THR A 75 -8.39 -8.61 -6.46
C THR A 75 -7.31 -8.02 -5.57
N GLU A 76 -7.44 -6.76 -5.13
CA GLU A 76 -6.49 -6.17 -4.16
C GLU A 76 -6.58 -6.86 -2.80
N ILE A 77 -7.79 -7.24 -2.38
CA ILE A 77 -8.03 -8.00 -1.14
C ILE A 77 -7.53 -9.43 -1.28
N GLU A 78 -7.75 -10.06 -2.44
CA GLU A 78 -7.21 -11.40 -2.72
C GLU A 78 -5.67 -11.41 -2.68
N ARG A 79 -5.00 -10.33 -3.11
CA ARG A 79 -3.54 -10.16 -2.99
C ARG A 79 -3.06 -10.05 -1.54
N CYS A 80 -3.91 -9.64 -0.60
CA CYS A 80 -3.58 -9.69 0.83
C CYS A 80 -3.55 -11.13 1.38
N GLY A 81 -4.07 -12.11 0.64
CA GLY A 81 -4.16 -13.49 1.08
C GLY A 81 -5.17 -13.70 2.21
N THR A 82 -6.17 -12.82 2.32
CA THR A 82 -7.27 -12.94 3.29
C THR A 82 -8.49 -13.61 2.66
N LYS A 83 -9.48 -13.99 3.47
CA LYS A 83 -10.78 -14.46 2.95
C LYS A 83 -11.49 -13.33 2.21
N LYS A 84 -12.47 -13.68 1.37
CA LYS A 84 -13.36 -12.68 0.77
C LYS A 84 -14.13 -11.95 1.87
N PRO A 85 -14.25 -10.61 1.81
CA PRO A 85 -15.06 -9.87 2.76
C PRO A 85 -16.52 -10.33 2.65
N MET A 86 -17.23 -10.34 3.78
CA MET A 86 -18.66 -10.65 3.84
C MET A 86 -19.50 -9.38 3.96
N ASN A 87 -18.94 -8.32 4.55
CA ASN A 87 -19.65 -7.09 4.87
C ASN A 87 -19.18 -5.91 4.01
N PHE A 88 -19.57 -5.92 2.72
CA PHE A 88 -19.18 -4.89 1.76
C PHE A 88 -20.36 -4.38 0.92
N GLU A 89 -20.23 -3.15 0.44
CA GLU A 89 -21.11 -2.53 -0.55
C GLU A 89 -20.37 -2.39 -1.88
N THR A 90 -21.08 -2.62 -2.99
CA THR A 90 -20.53 -2.48 -4.34
C THR A 90 -20.71 -1.06 -4.85
N VAL A 91 -19.69 -0.54 -5.53
CA VAL A 91 -19.71 0.79 -6.12
C VAL A 91 -20.29 0.76 -7.54
N ILE A 92 -21.01 1.81 -7.91
CA ILE A 92 -21.60 2.01 -9.24
C ILE A 92 -20.52 1.97 -10.33
N TRP A 93 -20.90 1.43 -11.48
CA TRP A 93 -20.04 1.21 -12.65
C TRP A 93 -19.32 2.46 -13.17
N GLU A 94 -19.95 3.63 -13.12
CA GLU A 94 -19.38 4.89 -13.61
C GLU A 94 -18.15 5.31 -12.81
N ARG A 95 -18.27 5.36 -11.49
CA ARG A 95 -17.17 5.68 -10.56
C ARG A 95 -16.04 4.65 -10.64
N ARG A 96 -16.38 3.41 -10.96
CA ARG A 96 -15.41 2.33 -11.19
C ARG A 96 -14.54 2.58 -12.42
N LYS A 97 -15.14 2.97 -13.56
CA LYS A 97 -14.40 3.29 -14.79
C LYS A 97 -13.44 4.47 -14.60
N GLU A 98 -13.87 5.50 -13.88
CA GLU A 98 -13.02 6.65 -13.56
C GLU A 98 -11.80 6.25 -12.73
N LEU A 99 -11.98 5.40 -11.73
CA LEU A 99 -10.89 4.92 -10.88
C LEU A 99 -9.91 4.02 -11.66
N ILE A 100 -10.41 3.13 -12.52
CA ILE A 100 -9.56 2.28 -13.37
C ILE A 100 -8.71 3.16 -14.30
N LYS A 101 -9.29 4.21 -14.88
CA LYS A 101 -8.56 5.16 -15.74
C LYS A 101 -7.47 5.92 -14.96
N LYS A 102 -7.78 6.41 -13.76
CA LYS A 102 -6.80 7.12 -12.92
C LYS A 102 -5.68 6.19 -12.41
N LEU A 103 -5.98 4.91 -12.19
CA LEU A 103 -4.99 3.91 -11.78
C LEU A 103 -4.12 3.42 -12.95
N SER A 104 -4.67 3.35 -14.16
CA SER A 104 -3.87 3.03 -15.35
C SER A 104 -2.88 4.16 -15.68
N GLU A 105 -3.26 5.42 -15.44
CA GLU A 105 -2.36 6.58 -15.51
C GLU A 105 -1.20 6.49 -14.51
N SER A 106 -1.40 5.88 -13.33
CA SER A 106 -0.34 5.63 -12.34
C SER A 106 0.43 4.31 -12.57
N GLY A 107 0.14 3.61 -13.67
CA GLY A 107 0.79 2.36 -14.06
C GLY A 107 0.27 1.11 -13.35
N ILE A 108 -0.92 1.17 -12.72
CA ILE A 108 -1.59 0.03 -12.08
C ILE A 108 -2.70 -0.46 -13.03
N MET A 109 -2.47 -1.61 -13.66
CA MET A 109 -3.46 -2.24 -14.55
C MET A 109 -4.41 -3.12 -13.74
N ILE A 110 -5.71 -2.78 -13.78
CA ILE A 110 -6.77 -3.51 -13.08
C ILE A 110 -7.77 -4.02 -14.13
N PRO A 111 -8.19 -5.30 -14.08
CA PRO A 111 -9.17 -5.83 -15.01
C PRO A 111 -10.56 -5.19 -14.88
N ASP A 112 -11.21 -4.90 -16.00
CA ASP A 112 -12.57 -4.34 -16.06
C ASP A 112 -13.68 -5.28 -15.54
N THR A 113 -13.34 -6.52 -15.18
CA THR A 113 -14.27 -7.49 -14.57
C THR A 113 -14.26 -7.43 -13.05
N ASP A 114 -13.23 -6.81 -12.44
CA ASP A 114 -13.02 -6.85 -10.99
C ASP A 114 -13.91 -5.92 -10.15
N MET A 115 -14.64 -6.46 -9.18
CA MET A 115 -15.61 -5.72 -8.39
C MET A 115 -14.96 -4.68 -7.49
N LEU A 116 -15.55 -3.49 -7.44
CA LEU A 116 -15.12 -2.39 -6.58
C LEU A 116 -15.98 -2.36 -5.33
N VAL A 117 -15.36 -2.48 -4.16
CA VAL A 117 -16.04 -2.68 -2.87
C VAL A 117 -15.64 -1.63 -1.83
N ILE A 118 -16.58 -1.29 -0.96
CA ILE A 118 -16.41 -0.39 0.19
C ILE A 118 -16.88 -1.14 1.45
N PRO A 119 -16.22 -0.99 2.60
CA PRO A 119 -16.70 -1.57 3.85
C PRO A 119 -18.05 -0.96 4.23
N ARG A 120 -19.04 -1.80 4.54
CA ARG A 120 -20.41 -1.37 4.90
C ARG A 120 -20.45 -0.56 6.21
N GLU A 121 -19.54 -0.88 7.12
CA GLU A 121 -19.35 -0.14 8.37
C GLU A 121 -18.04 0.63 8.32
N THR A 122 -18.13 1.94 8.19
CA THR A 122 -17.00 2.85 8.39
C THR A 122 -16.93 3.19 9.88
N VAL A 123 -15.93 2.64 10.57
CA VAL A 123 -15.59 3.14 11.91
C VAL A 123 -14.85 4.45 11.70
N ASN A 124 -15.57 5.58 11.83
CA ASN A 124 -14.96 6.93 11.80
C ASN A 124 -14.19 7.12 13.10
N ASP A 125 -13.01 6.53 13.15
CA ASP A 125 -12.09 6.72 14.26
C ASP A 125 -11.01 7.72 13.84
N ALA A 126 -11.02 8.89 14.47
CA ALA A 126 -10.02 9.93 14.22
C ALA A 126 -8.58 9.42 14.41
N THR A 127 -8.39 8.38 15.24
CA THR A 127 -7.09 7.72 15.41
C THR A 127 -6.65 6.96 14.16
N VAL A 128 -7.58 6.30 13.46
CA VAL A 128 -7.31 5.59 12.20
C VAL A 128 -6.97 6.57 11.08
N ASP A 129 -7.62 7.73 11.05
CA ASP A 129 -7.30 8.80 10.09
C ASP A 129 -5.90 9.38 10.32
N LEU A 130 -5.51 9.61 11.59
CA LEU A 130 -4.17 10.07 11.96
C LEU A 130 -3.10 9.02 11.63
N LEU A 131 -3.37 7.74 11.92
CA LEU A 131 -2.47 6.64 11.55
C LEU A 131 -2.30 6.53 10.03
N SER A 132 -3.39 6.65 9.27
CA SER A 132 -3.33 6.65 7.81
C SER A 132 -2.48 7.80 7.27
N ALA A 133 -2.61 9.00 7.87
CA ALA A 133 -1.80 10.15 7.51
C ALA A 133 -0.30 9.95 7.85
N LEU A 134 0.02 9.37 9.01
CA LEU A 134 1.39 9.04 9.40
C LEU A 134 2.02 7.99 8.47
N ILE A 135 1.27 6.95 8.11
CA ILE A 135 1.74 5.92 7.18
C ILE A 135 1.98 6.53 5.79
N GLY A 136 1.13 7.46 5.35
CA GLY A 136 1.33 8.20 4.10
C GLY A 136 2.55 9.13 4.08
N GLN A 137 3.13 9.46 5.24
CA GLN A 137 4.42 10.16 5.33
C GLN A 137 5.61 9.19 5.32
N LEU A 138 5.44 7.97 5.82
CA LEU A 138 6.46 6.93 5.90
C LEU A 138 6.62 6.13 4.60
N ILE A 139 5.53 5.98 3.85
CA ILE A 139 5.47 5.21 2.60
C ILE A 139 5.00 6.15 1.49
N ASP A 140 5.62 6.08 0.31
CA ASP A 140 5.17 6.83 -0.86
C ASP A 140 3.86 6.23 -1.41
N LEU A 141 2.74 6.57 -0.75
CA LEU A 141 1.40 6.12 -1.11
C LEU A 141 0.82 6.89 -2.31
N LYS A 142 1.54 7.86 -2.87
CA LYS A 142 1.03 8.68 -3.99
C LYS A 142 0.69 7.88 -5.23
N LYS A 143 1.35 6.73 -5.42
CA LYS A 143 1.04 5.81 -6.53
C LYS A 143 -0.31 5.10 -6.35
N TYR A 144 -0.74 4.91 -5.10
CA TYR A 144 -1.92 4.11 -4.74
C TYR A 144 -3.11 4.94 -4.26
N THR A 145 -2.88 6.22 -3.94
CA THR A 145 -3.90 7.19 -3.54
C THR A 145 -4.20 8.11 -4.71
N ILE A 146 -5.48 8.28 -5.03
CA ILE A 146 -5.93 9.30 -5.96
C ILE A 146 -6.38 10.47 -5.08
N PRO A 147 -5.91 11.71 -5.32
CA PRO A 147 -6.38 12.85 -4.57
C PRO A 147 -7.90 13.01 -4.77
N ASP A 148 -8.65 12.89 -3.67
CA ASP A 148 -10.09 13.04 -3.61
C ASP A 148 -10.44 14.53 -3.77
N ASN A 149 -10.53 14.99 -5.02
CA ASN A 149 -10.86 16.38 -5.35
C ASN A 149 -12.38 16.62 -5.41
N ASP A 150 -13.22 15.61 -5.14
CA ASP A 150 -14.67 15.66 -5.34
C ASP A 150 -15.48 16.23 -4.16
N ARG A 151 -14.83 16.71 -3.09
CA ARG A 151 -15.56 17.37 -1.98
C ARG A 151 -15.83 18.87 -2.18
N LYS A 152 -15.42 19.47 -3.30
CA LYS A 152 -15.63 20.91 -3.56
C LYS A 152 -16.34 21.19 -4.88
N GLN A 153 -17.62 20.85 -4.95
CA GLN A 153 -18.61 21.66 -5.65
C GLN A 153 -20.03 21.24 -5.25
N LYS A 154 -20.46 21.66 -4.05
CA LYS A 154 -21.87 22.03 -3.88
C LYS A 154 -21.99 23.48 -4.33
N THR A 155 -22.11 23.70 -5.63
CA THR A 155 -22.76 24.94 -6.07
C THR A 155 -24.22 24.77 -5.73
N LEU A 156 -24.71 25.60 -4.80
CA LEU A 156 -26.13 25.81 -4.59
C LEU A 156 -26.69 26.41 -5.88
N ASP A 157 -27.52 25.67 -6.59
CA ASP A 157 -28.38 26.23 -7.63
C ASP A 157 -29.73 26.61 -7.00
N LEU A 158 -29.98 27.93 -7.04
CA LEU A 158 -31.24 28.69 -6.96
C LEU A 158 -32.12 28.59 -5.70
#